data_AF-A0A9E3BE90-F1
#
_entry.id   AF-A0A9E3BE90-F1
#
_cell.length_a   1.000
_cell.length_b   1.000
_cell.length_c   1.000
_cell.angle_alpha   90.00
_cell.angle_beta   90.00
_cell.angle_gamma   90.00
#
_symmetry.space_group_name_H-M   'P 1'
#
loop_
_entity.id
_entity.type
_entity.pdbx_description
1 polymer ?
#
loop_
_entity_poly.entity_id
_entity_poly.type
_entity_poly.pdbx_seq_one_letter_code
_entity_poly.pdbx_strand_id
1 'polypeptide(L)'
;MKLARPDIRHPRIVLVGSEGGDDAGLVAALRKRGLHARWLSWDDPDTLQADLVILRTTTDYADRLDEFLAWTRRVPNLLNAPEVIAWSSSQGNLRSTASGSHTALIFLGGSQSHAFDAAAAVRIQADAELWAVGRTALRAAADQLNIGTDELLYARVDVAGGPGKAKLARLDLVAPPLGWALLDDAARDD
;
A
#
# COMPACT_ATOMS: atom_id res chain seq x y z
N MET A 1 -32.93 -21.30 4.96
CA MET A 1 -31.77 -22.13 4.58
C MET A 1 -31.03 -21.41 3.46
N LYS A 2 -29.77 -21.02 3.67
CA LYS A 2 -28.94 -20.37 2.65
C LYS A 2 -28.42 -21.48 1.74
N LEU A 3 -28.92 -21.57 0.51
CA LEU A 3 -28.40 -22.49 -0.49
C LEU A 3 -26.91 -22.17 -0.67
N ALA A 4 -26.03 -23.07 -0.21
CA ALA A 4 -24.63 -23.04 -0.60
C ALA A 4 -24.62 -23.10 -2.12
N ARG A 5 -24.04 -22.10 -2.78
CA ARG A 5 -23.81 -22.14 -4.23
C ARG A 5 -22.52 -22.92 -4.44
N PRO A 6 -22.58 -24.20 -4.86
CA PRO A 6 -21.42 -25.09 -4.86
C PRO A 6 -20.30 -24.63 -5.81
N ASP A 7 -20.58 -23.70 -6.73
CA ASP A 7 -19.66 -23.28 -7.78
C ASP A 7 -18.99 -21.91 -7.55
N ILE A 8 -19.10 -21.31 -6.35
CA ILE A 8 -18.39 -20.06 -6.05
C ILE A 8 -16.93 -20.39 -5.69
N ARG A 9 -16.02 -20.09 -6.61
CA ARG A 9 -14.58 -20.03 -6.31
C ARG A 9 -14.34 -18.85 -5.36
N HIS A 10 -13.84 -19.13 -4.16
CA HIS A 10 -13.33 -18.10 -3.27
C HIS A 10 -11.82 -17.94 -3.54
N PRO A 11 -11.36 -16.79 -4.03
CA PRO A 11 -9.94 -16.59 -4.29
C PRO A 11 -9.15 -16.68 -2.97
N ARG A 12 -8.02 -17.38 -3.01
CA ARG A 12 -7.03 -17.47 -1.94
C ARG A 12 -6.21 -16.17 -1.93
N ILE A 13 -6.62 -15.21 -1.13
CA ILE A 13 -5.91 -13.94 -0.96
C ILE A 13 -4.92 -14.09 0.20
N VAL A 14 -3.66 -13.76 -0.04
CA VAL A 14 -2.60 -13.73 0.97
C VAL A 14 -2.15 -12.29 1.17
N LEU A 15 -2.15 -11.87 2.44
CA LEU A 15 -1.48 -10.67 2.90
C LEU A 15 -0.12 -11.10 3.43
N VAL A 16 0.96 -10.60 2.85
CA VAL A 16 2.31 -10.88 3.33
C VAL A 16 2.69 -9.90 4.41
N GLY A 17 3.05 -10.43 5.58
CA GLY A 17 3.37 -9.69 6.79
C GLY A 17 2.58 -10.19 8.00
N SER A 18 2.34 -9.30 8.96
CA SER A 18 1.63 -9.62 10.19
C SER A 18 0.48 -8.66 10.43
N GLU A 19 -0.60 -9.16 11.04
CA GLU A 19 -1.69 -8.31 11.51
C GLU A 19 -1.19 -7.36 12.61
N GLY A 20 -1.54 -6.08 12.49
CA GLY A 20 -1.22 -5.07 13.49
C GLY A 20 -1.11 -3.67 12.90
N GLY A 21 -0.97 -2.68 13.78
CA GLY A 21 -0.83 -1.28 13.39
C GLY A 21 -1.98 -0.80 12.52
N ASP A 22 -1.63 -0.23 11.37
CA ASP A 22 -2.59 0.34 10.41
C ASP A 22 -3.51 -0.71 9.75
N ASP A 23 -3.15 -1.99 9.81
CA ASP A 23 -3.88 -3.10 9.18
C ASP A 23 -4.76 -3.91 10.12
N ALA A 24 -4.91 -3.44 11.36
CA ALA A 24 -5.79 -4.07 12.33
C ALA A 24 -7.21 -4.22 11.77
N GLY A 25 -7.73 -5.45 11.74
CA GLY A 25 -9.10 -5.74 11.28
C GLY A 25 -9.28 -5.83 9.76
N LEU A 26 -8.22 -5.69 8.95
CA LEU A 26 -8.30 -5.78 7.49
C LEU A 26 -8.91 -7.12 7.01
N VAL A 27 -8.51 -8.24 7.61
CA VAL A 27 -9.08 -9.56 7.28
C VAL A 27 -10.57 -9.62 7.58
N ALA A 28 -11.02 -9.01 8.69
CA ALA A 28 -12.43 -8.95 9.03
C ALA A 28 -13.21 -8.06 8.04
N ALA A 29 -12.64 -6.93 7.62
CA ALA A 29 -13.24 -6.03 6.63
C ALA A 29 -13.36 -6.69 5.25
N LEU A 30 -12.34 -7.42 4.80
CA LEU A 30 -12.37 -8.21 3.57
C LEU A 30 -13.43 -9.31 3.64
N ARG A 31 -13.54 -10.01 4.78
CA ARG A 31 -14.54 -11.05 4.99
C ARG A 31 -15.97 -10.53 4.91
N LYS A 32 -16.25 -9.32 5.41
CA LYS A 32 -17.57 -8.67 5.25
C LYS A 32 -17.96 -8.48 3.77
N ARG A 33 -16.97 -8.34 2.89
CA ARG A 33 -17.13 -8.23 1.42
C ARG A 33 -17.04 -9.59 0.69
N GLY A 34 -17.02 -10.71 1.42
CA GLY A 34 -16.94 -12.06 0.84
C GLY A 34 -15.54 -12.48 0.38
N LEU A 35 -14.50 -11.69 0.71
CA LEU A 35 -13.12 -11.96 0.38
C LEU A 35 -12.43 -12.67 1.55
N HIS A 36 -11.83 -13.82 1.27
CA HIS A 36 -11.14 -14.62 2.27
C HIS A 36 -9.63 -14.38 2.17
N ALA A 37 -9.10 -13.58 3.09
CA ALA A 37 -7.67 -13.30 3.21
C ALA A 37 -7.08 -13.92 4.47
N ARG A 38 -5.78 -14.22 4.42
CA ARG A 38 -4.97 -14.63 5.58
C ARG A 38 -3.59 -13.99 5.53
N TRP A 39 -2.99 -13.82 6.69
CA TRP A 39 -1.61 -13.37 6.84
C TRP A 39 -0.65 -14.55 6.70
N LEU A 40 0.43 -14.37 5.92
CA LEU A 40 1.54 -15.32 5.83
C LEU A 40 2.87 -14.55 5.81
N SER A 41 3.95 -15.23 6.21
CA SER A 41 5.31 -14.77 5.92
C SER A 41 5.57 -14.85 4.41
N TRP A 42 6.46 -14.02 3.88
CA TRP A 42 6.79 -14.04 2.45
C TRP A 42 7.42 -15.38 2.04
N ASP A 43 8.17 -16.02 2.93
CA ASP A 43 8.84 -17.31 2.68
C ASP A 43 7.96 -18.53 2.94
N ASP A 44 6.69 -18.33 3.30
CA ASP A 44 5.73 -19.42 3.40
C ASP A 44 5.44 -19.99 2.00
N PRO A 45 5.62 -21.31 1.76
CA PRO A 45 5.42 -21.92 0.45
C PRO A 45 3.99 -21.77 -0.09
N ASP A 46 2.99 -21.57 0.78
CA ASP A 46 1.60 -21.35 0.37
C ASP A 46 1.41 -20.01 -0.38
N THR A 47 2.34 -19.06 -0.27
CA THR A 47 2.33 -17.80 -1.03
C THR A 47 2.37 -18.05 -2.54
N LEU A 48 3.05 -19.11 -2.99
CA LEU A 48 3.15 -19.50 -4.40
C LEU A 48 1.87 -20.17 -4.92
N GLN A 49 0.99 -20.59 -4.02
CA GLN A 49 -0.30 -21.25 -4.31
C GLN A 49 -1.50 -20.31 -4.06
N ALA A 50 -1.23 -19.03 -3.80
CA ALA A 50 -2.27 -18.03 -3.64
C ALA A 50 -2.79 -17.56 -5.00
N ASP A 51 -4.07 -17.20 -5.05
CA ASP A 51 -4.66 -16.59 -6.24
C ASP A 51 -4.26 -15.12 -6.34
N LEU A 52 -3.94 -14.48 -5.21
CA LEU A 52 -3.51 -13.09 -5.11
C LEU A 52 -2.62 -12.91 -3.87
N VAL A 53 -1.50 -12.21 -4.03
CA VAL A 53 -0.59 -11.86 -2.93
C VAL A 53 -0.45 -10.35 -2.84
N ILE A 54 -0.60 -9.80 -1.64
CA ILE A 54 -0.46 -8.36 -1.35
C ILE A 54 0.59 -8.19 -0.26
N LEU A 55 1.66 -7.46 -0.54
CA LEU A 55 2.63 -7.08 0.48
C LEU A 55 2.03 -6.03 1.42
N ARG A 56 2.07 -6.27 2.73
CA ARG A 56 1.64 -5.32 3.77
C ARG A 56 2.69 -5.10 4.89
N THR A 57 3.90 -5.65 4.73
CA THR A 57 5.08 -5.35 5.55
C THR A 57 6.28 -5.00 4.66
N THR A 58 7.24 -4.23 5.18
CA THR A 58 8.47 -3.83 4.46
C THR A 58 9.76 -4.19 5.18
N THR A 59 9.71 -4.78 6.38
CA THR A 59 10.89 -4.86 7.26
C THR A 59 11.41 -6.26 7.54
N ASP A 60 10.63 -7.30 7.27
CA ASP A 60 10.95 -8.70 7.59
C ASP A 60 11.91 -9.37 6.60
N TYR A 61 12.20 -8.72 5.48
CA TYR A 61 13.09 -9.24 4.43
C TYR A 61 14.44 -8.52 4.32
N ALA A 62 14.74 -7.54 5.18
CA ALA A 62 15.95 -6.71 5.05
C ALA A 62 17.25 -7.54 5.01
N ASP A 63 17.36 -8.55 5.89
CA ASP A 63 18.54 -9.43 5.97
C ASP A 63 18.56 -10.52 4.87
N ARG A 64 17.45 -10.68 4.12
CA ARG A 64 17.25 -11.71 3.08
C ARG A 64 16.75 -11.08 1.78
N LEU A 65 17.23 -9.88 1.46
CA LEU A 65 16.71 -9.07 0.34
C LEU A 65 16.78 -9.79 -1.00
N ASP A 66 17.91 -10.44 -1.30
CA ASP A 66 18.07 -11.17 -2.57
C ASP A 66 17.10 -12.35 -2.70
N GLU A 67 16.90 -13.10 -1.61
CA GLU A 67 15.93 -14.19 -1.56
C GLU A 67 14.49 -13.68 -1.73
N PHE A 68 14.17 -12.56 -1.07
CA PHE A 68 12.87 -11.90 -1.20
C PHE A 68 12.61 -11.41 -2.63
N LEU A 69 13.57 -10.72 -3.26
CA LEU A 69 13.45 -10.29 -4.65
C LEU A 69 13.43 -11.45 -5.65
N ALA A 70 14.00 -12.61 -5.31
CA ALA A 70 13.84 -13.83 -6.09
C ALA A 70 12.43 -14.41 -5.90
N TRP A 71 11.89 -14.37 -4.68
CA TRP A 71 10.53 -14.81 -4.38
C TRP A 71 9.48 -13.96 -5.09
N THR A 72 9.61 -12.63 -5.14
CA THR A 72 8.62 -11.75 -5.81
C THR A 72 8.40 -12.14 -7.27
N ARG A 73 9.46 -12.57 -7.96
CA ARG A 73 9.41 -13.03 -9.37
C ARG A 73 8.76 -14.40 -9.56
N ARG A 74 8.63 -15.19 -8.48
CA ARG A 74 8.03 -16.53 -8.51
C ARG A 74 6.54 -16.52 -8.19
N VAL A 75 6.06 -15.49 -7.52
CA VAL A 75 4.64 -15.36 -7.17
C VAL A 75 3.85 -14.96 -8.42
N PRO A 76 2.88 -15.76 -8.89
CA PRO A 76 2.19 -15.49 -10.15
C PRO A 76 1.38 -14.19 -10.17
N ASN A 77 0.70 -13.90 -9.06
CA ASN A 77 -0.23 -12.77 -8.93
C ASN A 77 0.14 -11.91 -7.72
N LEU A 78 1.32 -11.30 -7.76
CA LEU A 78 1.78 -10.34 -6.77
C LEU A 78 1.27 -8.94 -7.14
N LEU A 79 0.52 -8.30 -6.24
CA LEU A 79 0.11 -6.91 -6.42
C LEU A 79 1.27 -5.95 -6.14
N ASN A 80 1.45 -5.02 -7.08
CA ASN A 80 2.70 -4.33 -7.43
C ASN A 80 3.74 -5.28 -8.07
N ALA A 81 4.15 -4.96 -9.29
CA ALA A 81 5.08 -5.78 -10.04
C ALA A 81 6.43 -5.92 -9.32
N PRO A 82 7.17 -7.03 -9.49
CA PRO A 82 8.48 -7.24 -8.89
C PRO A 82 9.46 -6.07 -9.10
N GLU A 83 9.36 -5.39 -10.23
CA GLU A 83 10.15 -4.22 -10.60
C GLU A 83 9.84 -3.01 -9.70
N VAL A 84 8.56 -2.79 -9.36
CA VAL A 84 8.13 -1.75 -8.41
C VAL A 84 8.74 -2.03 -7.04
N ILE A 85 8.70 -3.29 -6.63
CA ILE A 85 9.21 -3.73 -5.32
C ILE A 85 10.74 -3.59 -5.25
N ALA A 86 11.43 -4.03 -6.29
CA ALA A 86 12.88 -3.89 -6.40
C ALA A 86 13.30 -2.42 -6.42
N TRP A 87 12.62 -1.58 -7.20
CA TRP A 87 12.87 -0.14 -7.23
C TRP A 87 12.63 0.51 -5.88
N SER A 88 11.47 0.28 -5.26
CA SER A 88 11.14 0.82 -3.94
C SER A 88 12.15 0.38 -2.87
N SER A 89 12.65 -0.86 -2.94
CA SER A 89 13.68 -1.36 -2.02
C SER A 89 15.03 -0.68 -2.26
N SER A 90 15.37 -0.38 -3.51
CA SER A 90 16.63 0.30 -3.90
C SER A 90 16.69 1.78 -3.53
N GLN A 91 15.54 2.46 -3.42
CA GLN A 91 15.50 3.86 -2.98
C GLN A 91 15.95 4.02 -1.52
N GLY A 92 16.09 2.90 -0.79
CA GLY A 92 16.30 2.89 0.65
C GLY A 92 15.02 3.33 1.37
N ASN A 93 14.94 3.05 2.67
CA ASN A 93 13.99 3.75 3.51
C ASN A 93 14.40 5.22 3.54
N LEU A 94 13.96 6.03 2.57
CA LEU A 94 13.97 7.49 2.66
C LEU A 94 12.97 7.91 3.74
N ARG A 95 13.21 7.48 4.98
CA ARG A 95 12.58 8.04 6.16
C ARG A 95 13.03 9.48 6.19
N SER A 96 12.11 10.37 5.85
CA SER A 96 12.27 11.80 6.05
C SER A 96 12.84 12.03 7.45
N THR A 97 14.08 12.48 7.52
CA THR A 97 14.69 13.01 8.75
C THR A 97 14.15 14.42 9.04
N ALA A 98 13.26 14.95 8.19
CA ALA A 98 12.67 16.25 8.40
C ALA A 98 11.76 16.18 9.63
N SER A 99 12.21 16.77 10.73
CA SER A 99 11.35 17.16 11.83
C SER A 99 10.40 18.25 11.31
N GLY A 100 9.15 17.89 11.04
CA GLY A 100 8.10 18.80 10.57
C GLY A 100 6.79 18.06 10.32
N SER A 101 5.66 18.78 10.41
CA SER A 101 4.37 18.25 9.96
C SER A 101 4.45 17.95 8.46
N HIS A 102 3.96 16.78 8.09
CA HIS A 102 3.82 16.35 6.71
C HIS A 102 2.36 15.98 6.49
N THR A 103 1.83 16.36 5.32
CA THR A 103 0.56 15.80 4.85
C THR A 103 0.85 14.51 4.12
N ALA A 104 0.32 13.39 4.62
CA ALA A 104 0.32 12.12 3.92
C ALA A 104 -0.88 12.05 2.99
N LEU A 105 -0.63 11.86 1.70
CA LEU A 105 -1.62 11.72 0.64
C LEU A 105 -1.68 10.26 0.21
N ILE A 106 -2.87 9.67 0.25
CA ILE A 106 -3.10 8.28 -0.11
C ILE A 106 -3.72 8.19 -1.50
N PHE A 107 -3.09 7.37 -2.33
CA PHE A 107 -3.59 6.97 -3.64
C PHE A 107 -3.84 5.47 -3.68
N LEU A 108 -4.93 5.06 -4.34
CA LEU A 108 -5.30 3.66 -4.58
C LEU A 108 -5.56 3.50 -6.07
N GLY A 109 -4.86 2.59 -6.74
CA GLY A 109 -4.99 2.39 -8.20
C GLY A 109 -4.83 3.70 -8.99
N GLY A 110 -3.84 4.53 -8.63
CA GLY A 110 -3.62 5.84 -9.26
C GLY A 110 -4.56 6.96 -8.83
N SER A 111 -5.66 6.65 -8.14
CA SER A 111 -6.71 7.61 -7.78
C SER A 111 -6.54 8.15 -6.36
N GLN A 112 -6.94 9.41 -6.16
CA GLN A 112 -6.89 10.06 -4.84
C GLN A 112 -7.91 9.41 -3.91
N SER A 113 -7.49 9.03 -2.69
CA SER A 113 -8.38 8.45 -1.69
C SER A 113 -8.62 9.43 -0.55
N HIS A 114 -7.60 9.70 0.27
CA HIS A 114 -7.72 10.56 1.44
C HIS A 114 -6.36 11.10 1.88
N ALA A 115 -6.37 12.01 2.85
CA ALA A 115 -5.18 12.61 3.42
C ALA A 115 -5.23 12.68 4.94
N PHE A 116 -4.07 12.66 5.57
CA PHE A 116 -3.94 12.86 7.02
C PHE A 116 -2.68 13.66 7.36
N ASP A 117 -2.72 14.38 8.47
CA ASP A 117 -1.50 14.91 9.08
C ASP A 117 -0.73 13.73 9.69
N ALA A 118 0.46 13.46 9.15
CA ALA A 118 1.26 12.31 9.54
C ALA A 118 1.79 12.39 10.98
N ALA A 119 1.93 13.61 11.54
CA ALA A 119 2.42 13.82 12.89
C ALA A 119 1.28 13.80 13.91
N ALA A 120 0.15 14.45 13.60
CA ALA A 120 -1.02 14.49 14.47
C ALA A 120 -1.86 13.20 14.39
N ALA A 121 -1.66 12.37 13.36
CA ALA A 121 -2.47 11.18 13.08
C ALA A 121 -3.97 11.50 13.03
N VAL A 122 -4.33 12.55 12.27
CA VAL A 122 -5.72 12.99 12.08
C VAL A 122 -6.01 13.15 10.60
N ARG A 123 -7.19 12.69 10.15
CA ARG A 123 -7.66 12.89 8.79
C ARG A 123 -7.83 14.38 8.51
N ILE A 124 -7.38 14.83 7.36
CA ILE A 124 -7.51 16.22 6.90
C ILE A 124 -8.08 16.29 5.49
N GLN A 125 -8.55 17.47 5.10
CA GLN A 125 -8.82 17.81 3.71
C GLN A 125 -7.59 18.53 3.16
N ALA A 126 -6.84 17.85 2.28
CA ALA A 126 -5.69 18.45 1.61
C ALA A 126 -6.15 19.31 0.43
N ASP A 127 -5.48 20.45 0.23
CA ASP A 127 -5.75 21.34 -0.89
C ASP A 127 -5.25 20.77 -2.23
N ALA A 128 -5.64 21.44 -3.32
CA ALA A 128 -5.29 21.03 -4.68
C ALA A 128 -3.79 21.10 -4.99
N GLU A 129 -3.03 21.96 -4.29
CA GLU A 129 -1.59 22.13 -4.48
C GLU A 129 -0.85 20.90 -3.94
N LEU A 130 -1.15 20.48 -2.71
CA LEU A 130 -0.59 19.25 -2.12
C LEU A 130 -0.90 18.05 -3.00
N TRP A 131 -2.15 17.93 -3.43
CA TRP A 131 -2.58 16.87 -4.34
C TRP A 131 -1.88 16.90 -5.70
N ALA A 132 -1.52 18.08 -6.22
CA ALA A 132 -0.74 18.20 -7.45
C ALA A 132 0.70 17.69 -7.28
N VAL A 133 1.32 17.95 -6.13
CA VAL A 133 2.63 17.37 -5.77
C VAL A 133 2.52 15.84 -5.73
N GLY A 134 1.49 15.31 -5.06
CA GLY A 134 1.23 13.87 -4.99
C GLY A 134 1.11 13.20 -6.35
N ARG A 135 0.26 13.75 -7.23
CA ARG A 135 0.08 13.23 -8.61
C ARG A 135 1.36 13.31 -9.43
N THR A 136 2.15 14.38 -9.25
CA THR A 136 3.43 14.55 -9.96
C THR A 136 4.45 13.49 -9.52
N ALA A 137 4.55 13.23 -8.21
CA ALA A 137 5.41 12.19 -7.67
C ALA A 137 5.01 10.80 -8.18
N LEU A 138 3.69 10.51 -8.18
CA LEU A 138 3.16 9.24 -8.67
C LEU A 138 3.46 9.01 -10.15
N ARG A 139 3.26 10.04 -10.99
CA ARG A 139 3.58 9.97 -12.41
C ARG A 139 5.07 9.78 -12.65
N ALA A 140 5.93 10.51 -11.94
CA ALA A 140 7.37 10.37 -12.08
C ALA A 140 7.86 8.95 -11.73
N ALA A 141 7.29 8.32 -10.70
CA ALA A 141 7.60 6.94 -10.35
C ALA A 141 7.09 5.95 -11.40
N ALA A 142 5.86 6.14 -11.89
CA ALA A 142 5.30 5.31 -12.96
C ALA A 142 6.13 5.41 -14.26
N ASP A 143 6.54 6.62 -14.65
CA ASP A 143 7.44 6.86 -15.79
C ASP A 143 8.80 6.16 -15.61
N GLN A 144 9.38 6.25 -14.41
CA GLN A 144 10.65 5.59 -14.08
C GLN A 144 10.57 4.06 -14.14
N LEU A 145 9.39 3.51 -13.85
CA LEU A 145 9.09 2.08 -13.86
C LEU A 145 8.53 1.60 -15.21
N ASN A 146 8.23 2.51 -16.14
CA ASN A 146 7.58 2.26 -17.41
C ASN A 146 6.24 1.50 -17.27
N ILE A 147 5.39 1.98 -16.36
CA ILE A 147 4.04 1.46 -16.08
C ILE A 147 3.01 2.60 -16.03
N GLY A 148 1.72 2.28 -16.05
CA GLY A 148 0.62 3.19 -15.72
C GLY A 148 0.53 3.49 -14.23
N THR A 149 0.05 4.68 -13.86
CA THR A 149 -0.19 5.02 -12.44
C THR A 149 -1.29 4.18 -11.80
N ASP A 150 -2.21 3.65 -12.62
CA ASP A 150 -3.28 2.73 -12.24
C ASP A 150 -2.79 1.31 -11.96
N GLU A 151 -1.58 0.96 -12.40
CA GLU A 151 -0.93 -0.32 -12.07
C GLU A 151 -0.30 -0.33 -10.67
N LEU A 152 -0.19 0.83 -10.02
CA LEU A 152 0.23 0.95 -8.62
C LEU A 152 -0.98 0.72 -7.70
N LEU A 153 -0.97 -0.39 -6.95
CA LEU A 153 -2.08 -0.74 -6.05
C LEU A 153 -2.35 0.38 -5.04
N TYR A 154 -1.29 0.87 -4.42
CA TYR A 154 -1.33 1.96 -3.47
C TYR A 154 -0.08 2.84 -3.61
N ALA A 155 -0.21 4.09 -3.20
CA ALA A 155 0.94 4.96 -2.94
C ALA A 155 0.64 5.87 -1.77
N ARG A 156 1.63 6.06 -0.90
CA ARG A 156 1.64 7.13 0.10
C ARG A 156 2.65 8.18 -0.31
N VAL A 157 2.20 9.42 -0.43
CA VAL A 157 3.05 10.58 -0.70
C VAL A 157 3.04 11.50 0.51
N ASP A 158 4.17 11.63 1.19
CA ASP A 158 4.32 12.64 2.24
C ASP A 158 4.80 13.95 1.60
N VAL A 159 4.02 15.01 1.78
CA VAL A 159 4.32 16.36 1.30
C VAL A 159 4.64 17.27 2.49
N ALA A 160 5.77 17.98 2.39
CA ALA A 160 6.20 18.97 3.38
C ALA A 160 5.96 20.40 2.89
N GLY A 161 5.81 21.33 3.83
CA GLY A 161 5.64 22.75 3.55
C GLY A 161 4.17 23.17 3.43
N GLY A 162 3.96 24.48 3.40
CA GLY A 162 2.64 25.09 3.19
C GLY A 162 2.45 25.60 1.77
N PRO A 163 1.40 26.41 1.53
CA PRO A 163 1.09 26.97 0.22
C PRO A 163 2.28 27.66 -0.45
N GLY A 164 2.50 27.36 -1.73
CA GLY A 164 3.62 27.85 -2.54
C GLY A 164 4.99 27.26 -2.18
N LYS A 165 5.06 26.33 -1.22
CA LYS A 165 6.30 25.67 -0.76
C LYS A 165 6.15 24.15 -0.66
N ALA A 166 5.03 23.60 -1.14
CA ALA A 166 4.74 22.18 -1.09
C ALA A 166 5.81 21.39 -1.86
N LYS A 167 6.43 20.42 -1.20
CA LYS A 167 7.47 19.58 -1.81
C LYS A 167 7.32 18.12 -1.38
N LEU A 168 7.66 17.22 -2.30
CA LEU A 168 7.75 15.80 -2.01
C LEU A 168 8.80 15.58 -0.90
N ALA A 169 8.39 14.93 0.17
CA ALA A 169 9.27 14.53 1.27
C ALA A 169 9.53 13.02 1.26
N ARG A 170 8.51 12.21 0.97
CA ARG A 170 8.62 10.76 0.84
C ARG A 170 7.60 10.20 -0.15
N LEU A 171 7.97 9.14 -0.84
CA LEU A 171 7.08 8.31 -1.64
C LEU A 171 7.26 6.85 -1.24
N ASP A 172 6.17 6.23 -0.78
CA ASP A 172 6.13 4.82 -0.42
C ASP A 172 5.16 4.10 -1.38
N LEU A 173 5.68 3.16 -2.17
CA LEU A 173 4.89 2.36 -3.14
C LEU A 173 4.65 0.92 -2.70
N VAL A 174 5.32 0.45 -1.64
CA VAL A 174 5.25 -0.93 -1.15
C VAL A 174 4.88 -0.90 0.33
N ALA A 175 3.78 -1.58 0.66
CA ALA A 175 3.25 -1.71 2.01
C ALA A 175 3.28 -0.41 2.87
N PRO A 176 2.84 0.75 2.34
CA PRO A 176 2.77 1.94 3.16
C PRO A 176 1.68 1.79 4.22
N PRO A 177 1.83 2.45 5.38
CA PRO A 177 0.69 2.75 6.24
C PRO A 177 -0.27 3.71 5.50
N LEU A 178 -1.52 3.29 5.40
CA LEU A 178 -2.61 3.94 4.68
C LEU A 178 -3.49 4.79 5.59
N GLY A 179 -3.39 4.67 6.92
CA GLY A 179 -4.15 5.51 7.85
C GLY A 179 -5.59 5.03 8.03
N TRP A 180 -5.89 3.75 7.80
CA TRP A 180 -7.25 3.19 7.85
C TRP A 180 -7.94 3.42 9.19
N ALA A 181 -7.17 3.36 10.28
CA ALA A 181 -7.67 3.61 11.63
C ALA A 181 -8.23 5.03 11.80
N LEU A 182 -7.81 6.00 10.98
CA LEU A 182 -8.21 7.41 11.03
C LEU A 182 -9.48 7.71 10.23
N LEU A 183 -9.97 6.74 9.46
CA LEU A 183 -11.24 6.85 8.75
C LEU A 183 -12.39 6.45 9.68
N ASP A 184 -13.51 7.16 9.59
CA ASP A 184 -14.76 6.70 10.18
C ASP A 184 -15.33 5.51 9.40
N ASP A 185 -16.32 4.83 9.98
CA ASP A 185 -16.88 3.61 9.36
C ASP A 185 -17.53 3.90 8.00
N ALA A 186 -18.16 5.07 7.83
CA ALA A 186 -18.75 5.47 6.55
C ALA A 186 -17.69 5.60 5.45
N ALA A 187 -16.57 6.26 5.73
CA ALA A 187 -15.48 6.43 4.76
C ALA A 187 -14.65 5.15 4.51
N ARG A 188 -14.88 4.06 5.26
CA ARG A 188 -14.32 2.72 4.99
C ARG A 188 -15.24 1.85 4.13
N ASP A 189 -16.50 2.24 4.01
CA ASP A 189 -17.51 1.46 3.30
C ASP A 189 -17.69 1.89 1.83
N ASP A 190 -17.36 3.15 1.51
CA ASP A 190 -17.25 3.71 0.15
C ASP A 190 -16.05 3.18 -0.65
#